data_AF-A0A6G0UBE3-F1
#
_entry.id   AF-A0A6G0UBE3-F1
#
_cell.length_a   1.000
_cell.length_b   1.000
_cell.length_c   1.000
_cell.angle_alpha   90.00
_cell.angle_beta   90.00
_cell.angle_gamma   90.00
#
_symmetry.space_group_name_H-M   'P 1'
#
loop_
_entity.id
_entity.type
_entity.pdbx_description
1 polymer ?
#
loop_
_entity_poly.entity_id
_entity_poly.type
_entity_poly.pdbx_seq_one_letter_code
_entity_poly.pdbx_strand_id
1 'polypeptide(L)'
;ENTGYVASQSFQSGDKSIKLQKSSQSVNNPFGDDFQNLVFEWKEIGAGVYVKISPDNTQRYRPPVPINDSVTINTNDKLQVKSSNTSIFSFSVYRTSDNENLFDTSLGGLLFADQYIQLSALLSTNQIFGFGENVHKTLMHDLSKYRTWGMFSRDAGPDAVTDTTLNYYGVHPFYVALNPSNSKAHGVFIFNSNAQEVTLGPAPHLTYRTIGG
;
A
#
# COMPACT_ATOMS: atom_id res chain seq x y z
N GLU A 1 10.65 -1.63 -16.76
CA GLU A 1 9.65 -2.70 -16.59
C GLU A 1 10.11 -3.86 -15.68
N ASN A 2 11.34 -3.88 -15.15
CA ASN A 2 11.83 -5.03 -14.35
C ASN A 2 12.19 -4.70 -12.88
N THR A 3 11.75 -3.54 -12.38
CA THR A 3 12.08 -3.09 -11.02
C THR A 3 11.24 -3.83 -9.99
N GLY A 4 11.89 -4.62 -9.13
CA GLY A 4 11.19 -5.34 -8.06
C GLY A 4 11.92 -6.58 -7.58
N TYR A 5 11.12 -7.53 -7.09
CA TYR A 5 11.55 -8.78 -6.50
C TYR A 5 10.93 -9.95 -7.26
N VAL A 6 11.49 -11.14 -7.15
CA VAL A 6 10.94 -12.40 -7.67
C VAL A 6 10.70 -13.37 -6.51
N ALA A 7 9.70 -14.22 -6.64
CA ALA A 7 9.47 -15.28 -5.66
C ALA A 7 10.58 -16.34 -5.74
N SER A 8 11.15 -16.72 -4.60
CA SER A 8 12.28 -17.67 -4.57
C SER A 8 11.86 -19.14 -4.69
N GLN A 9 10.57 -19.47 -4.55
CA GLN A 9 10.06 -20.86 -4.61
C GLN A 9 8.66 -20.95 -5.24
N SER A 10 8.32 -22.14 -5.74
CA SER A 10 6.97 -22.49 -6.22
C SER A 10 6.04 -22.76 -5.03
N PHE A 11 4.92 -22.02 -4.92
CA PHE A 11 4.01 -22.10 -3.77
C PHE A 11 2.97 -23.21 -3.86
N GLN A 12 2.52 -23.66 -2.69
CA GLN A 12 1.40 -24.59 -2.53
C GLN A 12 0.13 -23.82 -2.15
N SER A 13 -1.03 -24.41 -2.42
CA SER A 13 -2.31 -23.86 -1.98
C SER A 13 -2.38 -23.84 -0.45
N GLY A 14 -2.50 -22.65 0.15
CA GLY A 14 -2.63 -22.46 1.60
C GLY A 14 -1.47 -21.72 2.27
N ASP A 15 -0.37 -21.47 1.55
CA ASP A 15 0.74 -20.66 2.08
C ASP A 15 0.25 -19.27 2.50
N LYS A 16 0.81 -18.74 3.59
CA LYS A 16 0.55 -17.39 4.14
C LYS A 16 1.79 -16.51 4.16
N SER A 17 2.86 -16.99 3.55
CA SER A 17 4.17 -16.33 3.49
C SER A 17 4.90 -16.73 2.20
N ILE A 18 5.63 -15.78 1.61
CA ILE A 18 6.37 -15.90 0.37
C ILE A 18 7.74 -15.25 0.56
N LYS A 19 8.80 -16.03 0.35
CA LYS A 19 10.17 -15.49 0.27
C LYS A 19 10.39 -14.84 -1.10
N LEU A 20 10.97 -13.66 -1.07
CA LEU A 20 11.22 -12.80 -2.21
C LEU A 20 12.72 -12.52 -2.29
N GLN A 21 13.27 -12.60 -3.50
CA GLN A 21 14.65 -12.22 -3.79
C GLN A 21 14.65 -11.03 -4.75
N LYS A 22 15.55 -10.08 -4.54
CA LYS A 22 15.71 -8.94 -5.44
C LYS A 22 15.99 -9.44 -6.86
N SER A 23 15.24 -8.95 -7.84
CA SER A 23 15.44 -9.35 -9.23
C SER A 23 16.80 -8.87 -9.72
N SER A 24 17.58 -9.73 -10.38
CA SER A 24 18.85 -9.37 -11.00
C SER A 24 18.70 -8.36 -12.14
N GLN A 25 17.49 -8.22 -12.68
CA GLN A 25 17.13 -7.24 -13.71
C GLN A 25 16.54 -5.95 -13.14
N SER A 26 16.39 -5.86 -11.81
CA SER A 26 15.89 -4.63 -11.19
C SER A 26 16.91 -3.52 -11.33
N VAL A 27 16.42 -2.31 -11.58
CA VAL A 27 17.25 -1.11 -11.48
C VAL A 27 17.71 -0.91 -10.03
N ASN A 28 18.86 -0.26 -9.87
CA ASN A 28 19.37 0.16 -8.57
C ASN A 28 18.44 1.23 -7.97
N ASN A 29 18.20 1.12 -6.68
CA ASN A 29 17.48 2.13 -5.93
C ASN A 29 18.41 3.37 -5.74
N PRO A 30 17.99 4.57 -6.21
CA PRO A 30 18.83 5.77 -6.12
C PRO A 30 18.96 6.33 -4.69
N PHE A 31 18.21 5.78 -3.72
CA PHE A 31 18.13 6.27 -2.35
C PHE A 31 18.70 5.28 -1.31
N GLY A 32 19.47 4.29 -1.75
CA GLY A 32 20.17 3.34 -0.88
C GLY A 32 20.16 1.92 -1.43
N ASP A 33 20.92 1.03 -0.80
CA ASP A 33 20.96 -0.38 -1.19
C ASP A 33 19.66 -1.09 -0.78
N ASP A 34 19.01 -1.73 -1.74
CA ASP A 34 17.83 -2.56 -1.47
C ASP A 34 18.22 -3.82 -0.69
N PHE A 35 17.35 -4.24 0.23
CA PHE A 35 17.47 -5.55 0.87
C PHE A 35 17.39 -6.66 -0.19
N GLN A 36 18.34 -7.59 -0.15
CA GLN A 36 18.40 -8.64 -1.17
C GLN A 36 17.29 -9.68 -1.03
N ASN A 37 16.81 -9.91 0.19
CA ASN A 37 15.77 -10.87 0.50
C ASN A 37 14.68 -10.22 1.34
N LEU A 38 13.42 -10.39 0.92
CA LEU A 38 12.24 -9.98 1.66
C LEU A 38 11.35 -11.20 1.94
N VAL A 39 10.42 -11.01 2.86
CA VAL A 39 9.33 -11.93 3.17
C VAL A 39 8.02 -11.15 3.02
N PHE A 40 7.14 -11.65 2.16
CA PHE A 40 5.75 -11.20 2.02
C PHE A 40 4.85 -12.14 2.83
N GLU A 41 4.10 -11.62 3.78
CA GLU A 41 3.25 -12.38 4.68
C GLU A 41 1.84 -11.80 4.68
N TRP A 42 0.82 -12.63 4.82
CA TRP A 42 -0.55 -12.16 5.01
C TRP A 42 -1.36 -13.05 5.93
N LYS A 43 -2.37 -12.46 6.57
CA LYS A 43 -3.38 -13.18 7.36
C LYS A 43 -4.73 -12.50 7.25
N GLU A 44 -5.79 -13.28 7.34
CA GLU A 44 -7.16 -12.77 7.48
C GLU A 44 -7.36 -12.14 8.85
N ILE A 45 -8.05 -10.99 8.89
CA ILE A 45 -8.51 -10.34 10.14
C ILE A 45 -9.98 -9.96 9.94
N GLY A 46 -10.88 -10.68 10.60
CA GLY A 46 -12.32 -10.54 10.39
C GLY A 46 -12.71 -10.80 8.92
N ALA A 47 -13.22 -9.78 8.25
CA ALA A 47 -13.53 -9.80 6.82
C ALA A 47 -12.41 -9.22 5.94
N GLY A 48 -11.37 -8.65 6.54
CA GLY A 48 -10.25 -8.03 5.85
C GLY A 48 -9.00 -8.90 5.81
N VAL A 49 -7.92 -8.34 5.27
CA VAL A 49 -6.60 -8.95 5.23
C VAL A 49 -5.56 -7.99 5.79
N TYR A 50 -4.60 -8.53 6.53
CA TYR A 50 -3.38 -7.85 6.93
C TYR A 50 -2.24 -8.40 6.08
N VAL A 51 -1.52 -7.50 5.42
CA VAL A 51 -0.35 -7.82 4.58
C VAL A 51 0.87 -7.13 5.16
N LYS A 52 2.01 -7.82 5.14
CA LYS A 52 3.30 -7.32 5.60
C LYS A 52 4.39 -7.71 4.60
N ILE A 53 5.26 -6.76 4.29
CA ILE A 53 6.53 -7.02 3.58
C ILE A 53 7.65 -6.56 4.51
N SER A 54 8.64 -7.40 4.75
CA SER A 54 9.81 -7.07 5.58
C SER A 54 11.06 -7.79 5.09
N PRO A 55 12.27 -7.29 5.35
CA PRO A 55 13.48 -8.04 5.01
C PRO A 55 13.60 -9.35 5.77
N ASP A 56 14.18 -10.36 5.13
CA ASP A 56 14.42 -11.66 5.75
C ASP A 56 15.47 -11.51 6.87
N ASN A 57 15.18 -12.08 8.04
CA ASN A 57 16.05 -12.08 9.23
C ASN A 57 16.52 -10.69 9.73
N THR A 58 15.87 -9.59 9.34
CA THR A 58 16.21 -8.25 9.83
C THR A 58 15.00 -7.61 10.51
N GLN A 59 15.11 -7.34 11.80
CA GLN A 59 14.08 -6.60 12.51
C GLN A 59 14.16 -5.11 12.15
N ARG A 60 13.03 -4.54 11.73
CA ARG A 60 12.88 -3.11 11.45
C ARG A 60 11.87 -2.49 12.40
N TYR A 61 11.93 -1.17 12.52
CA TYR A 61 10.97 -0.43 13.32
C TYR A 61 9.54 -0.67 12.81
N ARG A 62 8.64 -0.98 13.73
CA ARG A 62 7.19 -1.05 13.49
C ARG A 62 6.53 -0.14 14.53
N PRO A 63 5.48 0.62 14.18
CA PRO A 63 4.78 1.43 15.17
C PRO A 63 4.40 0.57 16.39
N PRO A 64 4.72 0.99 17.64
CA PRO A 64 4.52 0.20 18.85
C PRO A 64 3.06 0.24 19.33
N VAL A 65 2.13 0.09 18.39
CA VAL A 65 0.69 0.07 18.62
C VAL A 65 0.18 -1.33 18.30
N PRO A 66 -0.49 -2.01 19.23
CA PRO A 66 -1.00 -3.35 18.96
C PRO A 66 -2.09 -3.29 17.88
N ILE A 67 -2.00 -4.20 16.91
CA ILE A 67 -3.10 -4.45 15.98
C ILE A 67 -3.95 -5.56 16.58
N ASN A 68 -5.23 -5.29 16.80
CA ASN A 68 -6.17 -6.33 17.19
C ASN A 68 -6.43 -7.26 16.01
N ASP A 69 -5.86 -8.47 16.09
CA ASP A 69 -6.01 -9.53 15.10
C ASP A 69 -7.06 -10.57 15.50
N SER A 70 -7.63 -10.45 16.69
CA SER A 70 -8.65 -11.36 17.24
C SER A 70 -10.07 -10.91 16.89
N VAL A 71 -10.27 -10.46 15.64
CA VAL A 71 -11.58 -10.00 15.16
C VAL A 71 -12.23 -11.11 14.34
N THR A 72 -13.42 -11.54 14.75
CA THR A 72 -14.24 -12.48 13.98
C THR A 72 -15.47 -11.76 13.45
N ILE A 73 -15.60 -11.72 12.12
CA ILE A 73 -16.78 -11.17 11.43
C ILE A 73 -17.35 -12.28 10.57
N ASN A 74 -18.62 -12.63 10.81
CA ASN A 74 -19.31 -13.61 9.99
C ASN A 74 -19.96 -12.93 8.79
N THR A 75 -19.28 -12.92 7.65
CA THR A 75 -19.78 -12.40 6.38
C THR A 75 -19.26 -13.25 5.22
N ASN A 76 -20.04 -13.33 4.15
CA ASN A 76 -19.60 -13.92 2.88
C ASN A 76 -18.80 -12.91 2.02
N ASP A 77 -18.80 -11.65 2.43
CA ASP A 77 -18.08 -10.57 1.75
C ASP A 77 -16.71 -10.35 2.40
N LYS A 78 -15.74 -11.21 2.05
CA LYS A 78 -14.39 -11.22 2.62
C LYS A 78 -13.37 -10.72 1.61
N LEU A 79 -12.18 -10.37 2.10
CA LEU A 79 -11.02 -10.08 1.27
C LEU A 79 -10.06 -11.28 1.25
N GLN A 80 -9.42 -11.50 0.12
CA GLN A 80 -8.38 -12.50 -0.06
C GLN A 80 -7.20 -11.93 -0.85
N VAL A 81 -6.03 -12.56 -0.67
CA VAL A 81 -4.79 -12.21 -1.36
C VAL A 81 -4.56 -13.20 -2.50
N LYS A 82 -4.22 -12.68 -3.68
CA LYS A 82 -3.68 -13.45 -4.80
C LYS A 82 -2.27 -12.94 -5.10
N SER A 83 -1.32 -13.84 -5.29
CA SER A 83 0.04 -13.48 -5.72
C SER A 83 0.32 -14.03 -7.12
N SER A 84 1.11 -13.29 -7.90
CA SER A 84 1.66 -13.75 -9.17
C SER A 84 3.16 -13.93 -9.06
N ASN A 85 3.67 -15.04 -9.60
CA ASN A 85 5.08 -15.42 -9.62
C ASN A 85 5.62 -15.67 -11.04
N THR A 86 4.86 -15.32 -12.08
CA THR A 86 5.27 -15.53 -13.48
C THR A 86 6.34 -14.56 -13.95
N SER A 87 6.55 -13.46 -13.23
CA SER A 87 7.54 -12.42 -13.52
C SER A 87 7.97 -11.71 -12.22
N ILE A 88 8.12 -10.38 -12.24
CA ILE A 88 8.27 -9.58 -11.01
C ILE A 88 7.07 -9.87 -10.10
N PHE A 89 7.39 -10.18 -8.85
CA PHE A 89 6.42 -10.48 -7.81
C PHE A 89 5.43 -9.32 -7.69
N SER A 90 4.16 -9.69 -7.70
CA SER A 90 3.04 -8.81 -7.42
C SER A 90 2.00 -9.58 -6.63
N PHE A 91 1.22 -8.85 -5.86
CA PHE A 91 0.03 -9.34 -5.20
C PHE A 91 -1.15 -8.40 -5.46
N SER A 92 -2.34 -8.98 -5.46
CA SER A 92 -3.59 -8.24 -5.38
C SER A 92 -4.40 -8.67 -4.17
N VAL A 93 -5.18 -7.73 -3.64
CA VAL A 93 -6.26 -8.01 -2.69
C VAL A 93 -7.57 -7.89 -3.45
N TYR A 94 -8.40 -8.93 -3.39
CA TYR A 94 -9.69 -8.96 -4.07
C TYR A 94 -10.82 -9.30 -3.09
N ARG A 95 -12.03 -8.85 -3.43
CA ARG A 95 -13.26 -9.15 -2.69
C ARG A 95 -13.85 -10.47 -3.20
N THR A 96 -14.15 -11.40 -2.29
CA THR A 96 -14.61 -12.75 -2.67
C THR A 96 -16.02 -12.80 -3.22
N SER A 97 -16.88 -11.82 -2.87
CA SER A 97 -18.29 -11.83 -3.26
C SER A 97 -18.54 -11.45 -4.73
N ASP A 98 -17.62 -10.72 -5.35
CA ASP A 98 -17.73 -10.26 -6.75
C ASP A 98 -16.42 -10.37 -7.55
N ASN A 99 -15.35 -10.89 -6.95
CA ASN A 99 -14.01 -11.02 -7.54
C ASN A 99 -13.39 -9.67 -7.98
N GLU A 100 -13.84 -8.55 -7.41
CA GLU A 100 -13.26 -7.24 -7.70
C GLU A 100 -11.85 -7.13 -7.10
N ASN A 101 -10.83 -6.88 -7.94
CA ASN A 101 -9.49 -6.53 -7.48
C ASN A 101 -9.51 -5.11 -6.89
N LEU A 102 -9.27 -4.99 -5.59
CA LEU A 102 -9.37 -3.72 -4.85
C LEU A 102 -8.05 -2.96 -4.79
N PHE A 103 -6.95 -3.71 -4.71
CA PHE A 103 -5.59 -3.19 -4.60
C PHE A 103 -4.65 -4.14 -5.36
N ASP A 104 -4.12 -3.72 -6.50
CA ASP A 104 -3.30 -4.59 -7.37
C ASP A 104 -1.92 -3.99 -7.64
N THR A 105 -0.88 -4.65 -7.14
CA THR A 105 0.52 -4.19 -7.24
C THR A 105 1.22 -4.60 -8.53
N SER A 106 0.49 -5.15 -9.51
CA SER A 106 1.02 -5.57 -10.81
C SER A 106 1.64 -4.45 -11.64
N LEU A 107 1.40 -3.18 -11.30
CA LEU A 107 2.12 -2.02 -11.85
C LEU A 107 3.65 -2.13 -11.63
N GLY A 108 4.06 -2.87 -10.59
CA GLY A 108 5.45 -3.12 -10.24
C GLY A 108 6.10 -1.95 -9.50
N GLY A 109 7.44 -1.93 -9.48
CA GLY A 109 8.21 -0.83 -8.88
C GLY A 109 8.38 -0.94 -7.36
N LEU A 110 8.33 -2.15 -6.79
CA LEU A 110 8.70 -2.38 -5.39
C LEU A 110 10.19 -2.09 -5.18
N LEU A 111 10.48 -1.04 -4.43
CA LEU A 111 11.80 -0.69 -3.93
C LEU A 111 11.78 -0.80 -2.40
N PHE A 112 12.84 -1.34 -1.81
CA PHE A 112 12.86 -1.63 -0.37
C PHE A 112 14.29 -1.56 0.15
N ALA A 113 14.75 -0.33 0.40
CA ALA A 113 15.99 -0.01 1.08
C ALA A 113 15.71 0.44 2.52
N ASP A 114 16.78 0.62 3.31
CA ASP A 114 16.66 1.02 4.72
C ASP A 114 15.93 2.36 4.92
N GLN A 115 16.16 3.33 4.04
CA GLN A 115 15.53 4.66 4.13
C GLN A 115 14.72 5.02 2.87
N TYR A 116 14.28 4.01 2.12
CA TYR A 116 13.39 4.21 0.98
C TYR A 116 12.60 2.95 0.66
N ILE A 117 11.29 2.98 0.94
CA ILE A 117 10.34 1.93 0.60
C ILE A 117 9.30 2.51 -0.35
N GLN A 118 9.05 1.84 -1.46
CA GLN A 118 8.04 2.22 -2.46
C GLN A 118 7.16 1.03 -2.82
N LEU A 119 5.85 1.26 -2.89
CA LEU A 119 4.87 0.31 -3.40
C LEU A 119 3.82 1.06 -4.23
N SER A 120 3.53 0.56 -5.42
CA SER A 120 2.47 1.09 -6.26
C SER A 120 1.35 0.07 -6.42
N ALA A 121 0.11 0.56 -6.53
CA ALA A 121 -1.05 -0.28 -6.75
C ALA A 121 -2.10 0.41 -7.64
N LEU A 122 -2.67 -0.35 -8.57
CA LEU A 122 -3.90 -0.03 -9.26
C LEU A 122 -5.07 -0.15 -8.27
N LEU A 123 -6.02 0.77 -8.42
CA LEU A 123 -7.23 0.89 -7.61
C LEU A 123 -8.45 0.49 -8.43
N SER A 124 -9.47 -0.05 -7.77
CA SER A 124 -10.69 -0.50 -8.43
C SER A 124 -11.65 0.63 -8.84
N THR A 125 -11.44 1.83 -8.32
CA THR A 125 -12.30 3.00 -8.49
C THR A 125 -11.48 4.28 -8.38
N ASN A 126 -11.97 5.37 -8.99
CA ASN A 126 -11.43 6.71 -8.82
C ASN A 126 -12.10 7.50 -7.68
N GLN A 127 -13.14 6.95 -7.03
CA GLN A 127 -13.80 7.59 -5.89
C GLN A 127 -13.04 7.28 -4.60
N ILE A 128 -11.92 7.98 -4.41
CA ILE A 128 -11.02 7.83 -3.27
C ILE A 128 -11.19 9.00 -2.29
N PHE A 129 -11.24 8.69 -1.00
CA PHE A 129 -11.45 9.62 0.11
C PHE A 129 -10.48 9.33 1.25
N GLY A 130 -10.06 10.34 2.00
CA GLY A 130 -9.15 10.17 3.14
C GLY A 130 -7.74 10.65 2.83
N PHE A 131 -6.74 10.04 3.46
CA PHE A 131 -5.40 10.58 3.70
C PHE A 131 -5.42 11.87 4.56
N GLY A 132 -4.29 12.18 5.19
CA GLY A 132 -4.15 13.41 5.94
C GLY A 132 -2.97 13.42 6.90
N GLU A 133 -2.72 14.51 7.61
CA GLU A 133 -3.50 15.75 7.56
C GLU A 133 -2.99 16.70 6.47
N ASN A 134 -3.88 17.04 5.54
CA ASN A 134 -3.64 17.96 4.43
C ASN A 134 -4.92 18.79 4.19
N VAL A 135 -4.79 19.96 3.55
CA VAL A 135 -5.96 20.74 3.12
C VAL A 135 -6.41 20.25 1.75
N HIS A 136 -7.37 19.32 1.73
CA HIS A 136 -8.02 18.87 0.49
C HIS A 136 -9.10 19.88 0.08
N LYS A 137 -9.04 20.39 -1.16
CA LYS A 137 -10.07 21.32 -1.69
C LYS A 137 -11.42 20.65 -1.93
N THR A 138 -11.41 19.34 -2.12
CA THR A 138 -12.56 18.49 -2.33
C THR A 138 -12.45 17.26 -1.44
N LEU A 139 -13.59 16.70 -1.02
CA LEU A 139 -13.59 15.47 -0.22
C LEU A 139 -13.09 14.27 -1.04
N MET A 140 -13.52 14.16 -2.30
CA MET A 140 -13.04 13.16 -3.25
C MET A 140 -11.73 13.65 -3.89
N HIS A 141 -10.73 12.77 -3.97
CA HIS A 141 -9.48 13.06 -4.67
C HIS A 141 -9.67 13.14 -6.19
N ASP A 142 -8.96 14.07 -6.84
CA ASP A 142 -8.89 14.17 -8.29
C ASP A 142 -7.74 13.29 -8.81
N LEU A 143 -8.09 12.12 -9.36
CA LEU A 143 -7.15 11.17 -9.94
C LEU A 143 -6.90 11.41 -11.45
N SER A 144 -7.43 12.49 -12.03
CA SER A 144 -7.14 12.86 -13.44
C SER A 144 -5.73 13.44 -13.63
N LYS A 145 -5.08 13.83 -12.54
CA LYS A 145 -3.72 14.38 -12.49
C LYS A 145 -2.91 13.72 -11.38
N TYR A 146 -1.59 13.81 -11.50
CA TYR A 146 -0.69 13.37 -10.44
C TYR A 146 -0.71 14.36 -9.28
N ARG A 147 -0.99 13.88 -8.07
CA ARG A 147 -0.95 14.69 -6.85
C ARG A 147 -0.32 13.90 -5.71
N THR A 148 0.68 14.49 -5.07
CA THR A 148 1.41 13.88 -3.95
C THR A 148 1.05 14.55 -2.64
N TRP A 149 0.65 13.75 -1.67
CA TRP A 149 0.29 14.17 -0.32
C TRP A 149 1.34 13.67 0.66
N GLY A 150 2.17 14.60 1.14
CA GLY A 150 3.14 14.33 2.20
C GLY A 150 2.45 14.20 3.55
N MET A 151 2.94 13.28 4.38
CA MET A 151 2.44 12.99 5.71
C MET A 151 3.62 12.88 6.68
N PHE A 152 3.78 13.89 7.51
CA PHE A 152 4.69 13.93 8.64
C PHE A 152 4.20 15.05 9.57
N SER A 153 4.08 14.79 10.87
CA SER A 153 3.49 15.77 11.78
C SER A 153 4.31 17.06 11.80
N ARG A 154 3.64 18.18 11.50
CA ARG A 154 4.26 19.51 11.36
C ARG A 154 3.30 20.59 11.81
N ASP A 155 3.78 21.48 12.68
CA ASP A 155 3.08 22.70 13.02
C ASP A 155 3.11 23.67 11.83
N ALA A 156 1.93 23.95 11.27
CA ALA A 156 1.71 24.93 10.23
C ALA A 156 0.24 25.35 10.15
N GLY A 157 -0.03 26.64 9.99
CA GLY A 157 -1.39 27.13 9.73
C GLY A 157 -1.95 26.55 8.42
N PRO A 158 -3.18 25.99 8.42
CA PRO A 158 -3.76 25.40 7.22
C PRO A 158 -3.99 26.45 6.13
N ASP A 159 -3.41 26.23 4.95
CA ASP A 159 -3.60 27.09 3.79
C ASP A 159 -4.81 26.63 2.95
N ALA A 160 -5.95 27.26 3.20
CA ALA A 160 -7.18 27.05 2.45
C ALA A 160 -7.25 27.83 1.13
N VAL A 161 -6.28 28.71 0.83
CA VAL A 161 -6.31 29.60 -0.33
C VAL A 161 -5.49 29.03 -1.48
N THR A 162 -4.24 28.60 -1.23
CA THR A 162 -3.36 28.09 -2.30
C THR A 162 -3.64 26.62 -2.63
N ASP A 163 -3.37 26.19 -3.87
CA ASP A 163 -3.44 24.77 -4.25
C ASP A 163 -2.14 24.07 -3.82
N THR A 164 -2.07 23.76 -2.53
CA THR A 164 -0.90 23.14 -1.89
C THR A 164 -1.20 21.72 -1.41
N THR A 165 -0.14 20.97 -1.10
CA THR A 165 -0.21 19.61 -0.55
C THR A 165 0.60 19.44 0.74
N LEU A 166 0.83 20.55 1.46
CA LEU A 166 1.56 20.56 2.73
C LEU A 166 0.97 19.55 3.73
N ASN A 167 1.86 18.89 4.45
CA ASN A 167 1.58 18.15 5.67
C ASN A 167 1.33 19.09 6.85
N TYR A 168 0.41 18.69 7.73
CA TYR A 168 0.06 19.41 8.96
C TYR A 168 0.20 18.51 10.20
N TYR A 169 -0.66 18.65 11.20
CA TYR A 169 -0.45 18.15 12.56
C TYR A 169 -0.56 16.62 12.65
N GLY A 170 -1.53 16.03 11.95
CA GLY A 170 -1.83 14.59 11.96
C GLY A 170 -1.15 13.80 10.84
N VAL A 171 -1.06 12.49 11.06
CA VAL A 171 -0.63 11.49 10.05
C VAL A 171 -1.70 10.40 9.99
N HIS A 172 -2.44 10.36 8.89
CA HIS A 172 -3.61 9.51 8.66
C HIS A 172 -3.46 8.77 7.33
N PRO A 173 -2.61 7.73 7.25
CA PRO A 173 -2.37 6.96 6.02
C PRO A 173 -3.47 5.92 5.78
N PHE A 174 -4.71 6.40 5.72
CA PHE A 174 -5.91 5.60 5.50
C PHE A 174 -6.78 6.25 4.42
N TYR A 175 -7.26 5.44 3.48
CA TYR A 175 -8.27 5.87 2.53
C TYR A 175 -9.47 4.93 2.50
N VAL A 176 -10.61 5.47 2.07
CA VAL A 176 -11.82 4.74 1.71
C VAL A 176 -12.03 4.88 0.20
N ALA A 177 -12.38 3.78 -0.44
CA ALA A 177 -12.71 3.72 -1.85
C ALA A 177 -14.16 3.24 -2.01
N LEU A 178 -14.94 3.99 -2.78
CA LEU A 178 -16.34 3.66 -3.08
C LEU A 178 -16.44 3.23 -4.55
N ASN A 179 -17.03 2.05 -4.79
CA ASN A 179 -17.34 1.65 -6.15
C ASN A 179 -18.82 1.98 -6.46
N PRO A 180 -19.09 2.97 -7.32
CA PRO A 180 -20.46 3.39 -7.63
C PRO A 180 -21.25 2.33 -8.41
N SER A 181 -20.58 1.40 -9.10
CA SER A 181 -21.23 0.39 -9.93
C SER A 181 -21.92 -0.71 -9.12
N ASN A 182 -21.44 -0.99 -7.91
CA ASN A 182 -21.97 -2.03 -7.02
C ASN A 182 -22.30 -1.51 -5.61
N SER A 183 -22.14 -0.21 -5.36
CA SER A 183 -22.37 0.44 -4.07
C SER A 183 -21.57 -0.14 -2.89
N LYS A 184 -20.45 -0.83 -3.18
CA LYS A 184 -19.57 -1.40 -2.16
C LYS A 184 -18.40 -0.47 -1.90
N ALA A 185 -17.90 -0.51 -0.67
CA ALA A 185 -16.72 0.24 -0.27
C ALA A 185 -15.63 -0.70 0.26
N HIS A 186 -14.40 -0.22 0.27
CA HIS A 186 -13.30 -0.82 1.01
C HIS A 186 -12.41 0.28 1.59
N GLY A 187 -11.56 -0.08 2.55
CA GLY A 187 -10.55 0.82 3.09
C GLY A 187 -9.19 0.15 3.11
N VAL A 188 -8.14 0.96 2.98
CA VAL A 188 -6.75 0.51 3.12
C VAL A 188 -6.05 1.43 4.10
N PHE A 189 -5.43 0.82 5.09
CA PHE A 189 -4.62 1.49 6.10
C PHE A 189 -3.17 1.04 5.97
N ILE A 190 -2.25 1.99 5.89
CA ILE A 190 -0.81 1.71 5.83
C ILE A 190 -0.23 1.89 7.23
N PHE A 191 0.18 0.78 7.84
CA PHE A 191 0.67 0.80 9.22
C PHE A 191 2.15 1.18 9.30
N ASN A 192 2.44 2.47 9.09
CA ASN A 192 3.78 3.06 9.17
C ASN A 192 3.71 4.47 9.79
N SER A 193 4.76 4.90 10.50
CA SER A 193 4.83 6.21 11.17
C SER A 193 6.07 7.05 10.83
N ASN A 194 6.92 6.58 9.93
CA ASN A 194 7.99 7.41 9.36
C ASN A 194 7.37 8.49 8.47
N ALA A 195 8.18 9.49 8.08
CA ALA A 195 7.76 10.42 7.05
C ALA A 195 7.42 9.62 5.78
N GLN A 196 6.26 9.92 5.21
CA GLN A 196 5.68 9.12 4.15
C GLN A 196 4.85 10.01 3.23
N GLU A 197 4.57 9.52 2.04
CA GLU A 197 3.73 10.22 1.09
C GLU A 197 2.94 9.23 0.24
N VAL A 198 1.83 9.71 -0.30
CA VAL A 198 1.07 9.00 -1.32
C VAL A 198 0.93 9.88 -2.56
N THR A 199 1.30 9.34 -3.71
CA THR A 199 1.00 9.94 -5.01
C THR A 199 -0.20 9.25 -5.61
N LEU A 200 -1.26 10.00 -5.88
CA LEU A 200 -2.44 9.54 -6.61
C LEU A 200 -2.33 9.98 -8.08
N GLY A 201 -2.85 9.18 -9.01
CA GLY A 201 -2.81 9.53 -10.43
C GLY A 201 -3.77 8.72 -11.32
N PRO A 202 -3.73 8.97 -12.65
CA PRO A 202 -4.62 8.36 -13.64
C PRO A 202 -4.50 6.84 -13.74
N ALA A 203 -5.49 6.20 -14.39
CA ALA A 203 -5.62 4.73 -14.46
C ALA A 203 -5.67 4.09 -13.07
N PRO A 204 -6.69 4.52 -12.29
CA PRO A 204 -6.49 5.11 -10.97
C PRO A 204 -5.51 4.28 -10.16
N HIS A 205 -4.40 4.89 -9.78
CA HIS A 205 -3.37 4.22 -9.01
C HIS A 205 -2.92 5.09 -7.86
N LEU A 206 -2.29 4.43 -6.88
CA LEU A 206 -1.51 5.09 -5.85
C LEU A 206 -0.09 4.56 -5.86
N THR A 207 0.84 5.43 -5.51
CA THR A 207 2.22 5.07 -5.16
C THR A 207 2.49 5.56 -3.76
N TYR A 208 2.69 4.63 -2.84
CA TYR A 208 3.12 4.89 -1.47
C TYR A 208 4.65 4.92 -1.41
N ARG A 209 5.19 5.92 -0.72
CA ARG A 209 6.63 6.06 -0.46
C ARG A 209 6.87 6.43 1.00
N THR A 210 7.90 5.87 1.62
CA THR A 210 8.30 6.22 2.98
C THR A 210 9.80 6.05 3.17
N ILE A 211 10.34 6.77 4.15
CA ILE A 211 11.77 6.80 4.45
C ILE A 211 12.19 5.83 5.57
N GLY A 212 11.37 4.83 5.87
CA GLY A 212 11.73 3.81 6.85
C GLY A 212 10.55 2.96 7.32
N GLY A 213 10.78 2.21 8.39
CA GLY A 213 9.84 1.22 8.93
C GLY A 213 9.93 -0.12 8.24
#